data_AF-A0A972ZQZ0-F1
#
_entry.id   AF-A0A972ZQZ0-F1
#
_cell.length_a   1.000
_cell.length_b   1.000
_cell.length_c   1.000
_cell.angle_alpha   90.00
_cell.angle_beta   90.00
_cell.angle_gamma   90.00
#
_symmetry.space_group_name_H-M   'P 1'
#
loop_
_entity.id
_entity.type
_entity.pdbx_description
1 polymer ?
#
loop_
_entity_poly.entity_id
_entity_poly.type
_entity_poly.pdbx_seq_one_letter_code
_entity_poly.pdbx_strand_id
1 'polypeptide(L)'
;PYSLNIKYNQNLINFYRDYPQVNINIYFDAAVSLETKESIVEGLKPIINNMTETEALSFLLYFVQTSFDYQTDEKQFNKEKFFFPEEVFYYPYSDCEDRSVLFAYLVKELLNNKVIGIEYPGHIATAVKLNQDSEGDYLVYDGEKYIIADATFENAPLGMTMPEYRGKEAKIIELDNYKYKGHNNKYFWDIVRKSGGYHGNNLQDVVFDDEGNAYLTGYFMGEAEFGDQTKKTDSTQAVRGVFLVKYDKNGNILWAKNASGNKSATAYAIVRDNNNNLYITGSFSSKLEFEKGSTVLQCKNDNNDVFIAKYNNEGKFIWAKKAGLDTFPQDNYLTYLTNFTTDGINKGTTFYSENESYNNYGLYLNPDGLLYLIGSFSNTTGLNLSKLRLETREGKELNLSESLKAENDKLIADDYEVNIAGLFSLLNLMKYNGLKVEGKEVQSTLNMYNPEFREKYSDVYQDIGKINLLINEDGIISIKTKEGKSVNFDKMKVTSNSKVKITSFESGDAQIDILSGITAGKFFIWFDINFVKIFKETGDMLIDFDTDHSQKVINLKEDILE
;
A
#
# COMPACT_ATOMS: atom_id res chain seq x y z
N PRO A 1 -7.21 -26.25 26.73
CA PRO A 1 -8.31 -25.50 26.11
C PRO A 1 -8.01 -24.00 26.06
N TYR A 2 -8.05 -23.42 24.86
CA TYR A 2 -7.96 -21.97 24.64
C TYR A 2 -9.37 -21.37 24.67
N SER A 3 -9.47 -20.11 25.07
CA SER A 3 -10.72 -19.34 24.99
C SER A 3 -10.39 -18.01 24.32
N LEU A 4 -11.15 -17.67 23.28
CA LEU A 4 -10.92 -16.50 22.45
C LEU A 4 -12.19 -15.65 22.47
N ASN A 5 -12.03 -14.34 22.61
CA ASN A 5 -13.13 -13.40 22.48
C ASN A 5 -13.04 -12.73 21.11
N ILE A 6 -13.76 -13.29 20.13
CA ILE A 6 -13.81 -12.75 18.78
C ILE A 6 -14.98 -11.79 18.67
N LYS A 7 -14.70 -10.62 18.10
CA LYS A 7 -15.71 -9.60 17.83
C LYS A 7 -16.11 -9.63 16.36
N TYR A 8 -17.32 -9.17 16.05
CA TYR A 8 -17.84 -9.08 14.69
C TYR A 8 -18.74 -7.87 14.51
N ASN A 9 -18.83 -7.38 13.27
CA ASN A 9 -19.63 -6.24 12.91
C ASN A 9 -21.07 -6.65 12.58
N GLN A 10 -22.00 -6.35 13.49
CA GLN A 10 -23.41 -6.69 13.33
C GLN A 10 -24.06 -6.10 12.06
N ASN A 11 -23.60 -4.93 11.59
CA ASN A 11 -24.14 -4.34 10.36
C ASN A 11 -23.72 -5.14 9.12
N LEU A 12 -22.48 -5.66 9.10
CA LEU A 12 -22.03 -6.55 8.03
C LEU A 12 -22.79 -7.87 8.06
N ILE A 13 -22.99 -8.47 9.25
CA ILE A 13 -23.82 -9.69 9.37
C ILE A 13 -25.23 -9.47 8.82
N ASN A 14 -25.85 -8.32 9.14
CA ASN A 14 -27.18 -7.98 8.61
C ASN A 14 -27.17 -7.83 7.08
N PHE A 15 -26.10 -7.26 6.52
CA PHE A 15 -25.91 -7.14 5.08
C PHE A 15 -25.72 -8.51 4.40
N TYR A 16 -24.86 -9.38 4.96
CA TYR A 16 -24.56 -10.71 4.41
C TYR A 16 -25.76 -11.65 4.39
N ARG A 17 -26.69 -11.49 5.34
CA ARG A 17 -27.96 -12.25 5.35
C ARG A 17 -28.75 -12.10 4.05
N ASP A 18 -28.74 -10.89 3.50
CA ASP A 18 -29.53 -10.51 2.31
C ASP A 18 -28.65 -10.44 1.04
N TYR A 19 -27.36 -10.74 1.16
CA TYR A 19 -26.40 -10.74 0.04
C TYR A 19 -26.67 -11.91 -0.92
N PRO A 20 -26.71 -11.69 -2.24
CA PRO A 20 -26.95 -12.76 -3.21
C PRO A 20 -25.78 -13.76 -3.22
N GLN A 21 -26.09 -15.04 -3.38
CA GLN A 21 -25.04 -16.05 -3.53
C GLN A 21 -24.29 -15.83 -4.84
N VAL A 22 -22.96 -15.72 -4.73
CA VAL A 22 -22.04 -15.51 -5.86
C VAL A 22 -21.03 -16.66 -5.92
N ASN A 23 -20.03 -16.54 -6.82
CA ASN A 23 -18.98 -17.54 -6.89
C ASN A 23 -18.20 -17.62 -5.57
N ILE A 24 -17.88 -18.85 -5.15
CA ILE A 24 -17.23 -19.15 -3.87
C ILE A 24 -15.87 -18.45 -3.69
N ASN A 25 -15.15 -18.15 -4.78
CA ASN A 25 -13.87 -17.44 -4.70
C ASN A 25 -14.02 -16.05 -4.04
N ILE A 26 -15.16 -15.37 -4.24
CA ILE A 26 -15.46 -14.08 -3.59
C ILE A 26 -15.51 -14.22 -2.07
N TYR A 27 -15.99 -15.34 -1.55
CA TYR A 27 -16.06 -15.61 -0.11
C TYR A 27 -14.68 -15.93 0.45
N PHE A 28 -13.91 -16.76 -0.25
CA PHE A 28 -12.52 -17.06 0.13
C PHE A 28 -11.64 -15.81 0.18
N ASP A 29 -11.84 -14.86 -0.73
CA ASP A 29 -11.03 -13.63 -0.83
C ASP A 29 -11.61 -12.42 -0.12
N ALA A 30 -12.76 -12.57 0.55
CA ALA A 30 -13.33 -11.51 1.36
C ALA A 30 -12.43 -11.15 2.56
N ALA A 31 -12.29 -9.86 2.80
CA ALA A 31 -11.78 -9.33 4.06
C ALA A 31 -12.88 -9.39 5.14
N VAL A 32 -12.47 -9.30 6.40
CA VAL A 32 -13.38 -9.13 7.55
C VAL A 32 -13.35 -7.70 8.05
N SER A 33 -14.32 -7.31 8.88
CA SER A 33 -14.28 -6.01 9.55
C SER A 33 -12.98 -5.82 10.34
N LEU A 34 -12.53 -4.57 10.47
CA LEU A 34 -11.34 -4.26 11.24
C LEU A 34 -11.43 -4.78 12.69
N GLU A 35 -12.59 -4.66 13.33
CA GLU A 35 -12.77 -5.13 14.70
C GLU A 35 -12.64 -6.67 14.80
N THR A 36 -13.13 -7.41 13.82
CA THR A 36 -12.89 -8.86 13.72
C THR A 36 -11.43 -9.16 13.50
N LYS A 37 -10.79 -8.49 12.53
CA LYS A 37 -9.36 -8.66 12.23
C LYS A 37 -8.51 -8.43 13.46
N GLU A 38 -8.69 -7.31 14.17
CA GLU A 38 -7.96 -6.98 15.39
C GLU A 38 -8.19 -8.05 16.48
N SER A 39 -9.44 -8.44 16.74
CA SER A 39 -9.74 -9.43 17.80
C SER A 39 -9.19 -10.84 17.49
N ILE A 40 -9.21 -11.26 16.22
CA ILE A 40 -8.58 -12.52 15.77
C ILE A 40 -7.06 -12.46 15.98
N VAL A 41 -6.42 -11.38 15.53
CA VAL A 41 -4.97 -11.21 15.66
C VAL A 41 -4.57 -11.16 17.14
N GLU A 42 -5.29 -10.41 17.98
CA GLU A 42 -5.04 -10.33 19.43
C GLU A 42 -5.21 -11.69 20.13
N GLY A 43 -6.19 -12.49 19.71
CA GLY A 43 -6.48 -13.80 20.32
C GLY A 43 -5.52 -14.91 19.87
N LEU A 44 -5.24 -15.01 18.58
CA LEU A 44 -4.52 -16.17 18.00
C LEU A 44 -3.02 -15.93 17.82
N LYS A 45 -2.60 -14.71 17.44
CA LYS A 45 -1.20 -14.44 17.10
C LYS A 45 -0.23 -14.71 18.28
N PRO A 46 -0.55 -14.35 19.53
CA PRO A 46 0.31 -14.68 20.67
C PRO A 46 0.52 -16.19 20.90
N ILE A 47 -0.43 -17.02 20.47
CA ILE A 47 -0.36 -18.48 20.62
C ILE A 47 0.57 -19.07 19.56
N ILE A 48 0.38 -18.69 18.30
CA ILE A 48 1.08 -19.29 17.15
C ILE A 48 2.47 -18.70 16.91
N ASN A 49 2.79 -17.50 17.41
CA ASN A 49 4.08 -16.85 17.16
C ASN A 49 5.31 -17.65 17.63
N ASN A 50 5.14 -18.56 18.58
CA ASN A 50 6.22 -19.41 19.09
C ASN A 50 6.25 -20.80 18.43
N MET A 51 5.37 -21.06 17.46
CA MET A 51 5.27 -22.31 16.74
C MET A 51 6.06 -22.26 15.43
N THR A 52 6.50 -23.43 14.96
CA THR A 52 6.93 -23.59 13.57
C THR A 52 5.75 -23.38 12.62
N GLU A 53 6.03 -23.15 11.32
CA GLU A 53 4.99 -22.99 10.29
C GLU A 53 3.96 -24.13 10.31
N THR A 54 4.44 -25.39 10.31
CA THR A 54 3.57 -26.58 10.30
C THR A 54 2.78 -26.74 11.60
N GLU A 55 3.37 -26.43 12.75
CA GLU A 55 2.67 -26.45 14.05
C GLU A 55 1.57 -25.40 14.11
N ALA A 56 1.87 -24.17 13.66
CA ALA A 56 0.91 -23.08 13.60
C ALA A 56 -0.25 -23.41 12.63
N LEU A 57 0.06 -23.95 11.45
CA LEU A 57 -0.94 -24.34 10.47
C LEU A 57 -1.82 -25.49 10.98
N SER A 58 -1.22 -26.50 11.62
CA SER A 58 -1.96 -27.60 12.24
C SER A 58 -2.86 -27.10 13.38
N PHE A 59 -2.37 -26.13 14.17
CA PHE A 59 -3.14 -25.51 15.23
C PHE A 59 -4.37 -24.78 14.69
N LEU A 60 -4.22 -23.97 13.63
CA LEU A 60 -5.33 -23.26 12.99
C LEU A 60 -6.32 -24.24 12.34
N LEU A 61 -5.83 -25.32 11.73
CA LEU A 61 -6.68 -26.34 11.11
C LEU A 61 -7.54 -27.02 12.17
N TYR A 62 -6.90 -27.46 13.25
CA TYR A 62 -7.58 -28.08 14.39
C TYR A 62 -8.56 -27.12 15.08
N PHE A 63 -8.19 -25.85 15.20
CA PHE A 63 -9.06 -24.80 15.74
C PHE A 63 -10.36 -24.71 14.93
N VAL A 64 -10.30 -24.64 13.59
CA VAL A 64 -11.52 -24.56 12.77
C VAL A 64 -12.32 -25.87 12.81
N GLN A 65 -11.65 -27.03 12.79
CA GLN A 65 -12.31 -28.34 12.86
C GLN A 65 -13.17 -28.51 14.13
N THR A 66 -12.74 -27.93 15.25
CA THR A 66 -13.28 -28.24 16.59
C THR A 66 -14.01 -27.10 17.28
N SER A 67 -13.89 -25.85 16.80
CA SER A 67 -14.51 -24.68 17.46
C SER A 67 -15.96 -24.44 17.06
N PHE A 68 -16.43 -25.08 15.98
CA PHE A 68 -17.76 -24.85 15.42
C PHE A 68 -18.49 -26.19 15.25
N ASP A 69 -19.78 -26.23 15.58
CA ASP A 69 -20.60 -27.41 15.34
C ASP A 69 -20.90 -27.56 13.84
N TYR A 70 -20.98 -28.81 13.35
CA TYR A 70 -21.22 -29.08 11.93
C TYR A 70 -22.71 -29.26 11.63
N GLN A 71 -23.23 -28.52 10.65
CA GLN A 71 -24.57 -28.73 10.08
C GLN A 71 -24.60 -28.20 8.65
N THR A 72 -25.16 -29.00 7.73
CA THR A 72 -25.36 -28.60 6.33
C THR A 72 -26.32 -27.43 6.23
N ASP A 73 -26.06 -26.52 5.31
CA ASP A 73 -26.92 -25.39 4.99
C ASP A 73 -28.39 -25.72 4.76
N GLU A 74 -28.69 -26.80 4.03
CA GLU A 74 -30.08 -27.22 3.79
C GLU A 74 -30.85 -27.48 5.09
N LYS A 75 -30.17 -27.96 6.13
CA LYS A 75 -30.80 -28.16 7.45
C LYS A 75 -30.94 -26.87 8.25
N GLN A 76 -30.05 -25.89 8.03
CA GLN A 76 -30.05 -24.63 8.79
C GLN A 76 -30.96 -23.57 8.14
N PHE A 77 -30.91 -23.45 6.81
CA PHE A 77 -31.56 -22.39 6.05
C PHE A 77 -32.56 -22.89 5.00
N ASN A 78 -32.64 -24.20 4.76
CA ASN A 78 -33.48 -24.80 3.69
C ASN A 78 -33.12 -24.24 2.29
N LYS A 79 -31.84 -23.92 2.10
CA LYS A 79 -31.17 -23.55 0.86
C LYS A 79 -29.65 -23.61 1.10
N GLU A 80 -28.87 -23.66 0.03
CA GLU A 80 -27.42 -23.38 0.05
C GLU A 80 -27.16 -21.91 0.42
N LYS A 81 -26.16 -21.65 1.26
CA LYS A 81 -25.71 -20.32 1.71
C LYS A 81 -24.26 -20.38 2.22
N PHE A 82 -23.34 -20.00 1.34
CA PHE A 82 -21.95 -19.80 1.73
C PHE A 82 -21.78 -18.62 2.69
N PHE A 83 -20.92 -18.78 3.70
CA PHE A 83 -20.57 -17.73 4.65
C PHE A 83 -19.33 -16.96 4.22
N PHE A 84 -19.37 -15.64 4.44
CA PHE A 84 -18.15 -14.85 4.56
C PHE A 84 -17.38 -15.26 5.84
N PRO A 85 -16.04 -15.10 5.91
CA PRO A 85 -15.25 -15.54 7.06
C PRO A 85 -15.77 -15.01 8.41
N GLU A 86 -16.32 -13.78 8.41
CA GLU A 86 -16.88 -13.14 9.61
C GLU A 86 -18.23 -13.74 10.05
N GLU A 87 -19.04 -14.28 9.13
CA GLU A 87 -20.34 -14.90 9.44
C GLU A 87 -20.19 -16.21 10.25
N VAL A 88 -19.06 -16.90 10.10
CA VAL A 88 -18.76 -18.15 10.83
C VAL A 88 -18.74 -17.95 12.35
N PHE A 89 -18.41 -16.74 12.81
CA PHE A 89 -18.43 -16.40 14.24
C PHE A 89 -19.82 -16.01 14.77
N TYR A 90 -20.79 -15.80 13.88
CA TYR A 90 -22.15 -15.40 14.24
C TYR A 90 -23.12 -16.59 14.29
N TYR A 91 -23.09 -17.45 13.27
CA TYR A 91 -23.98 -18.59 13.18
C TYR A 91 -23.51 -19.76 14.06
N PRO A 92 -24.43 -20.54 14.66
CA PRO A 92 -24.08 -21.62 15.57
C PRO A 92 -23.48 -22.86 14.89
N TYR A 93 -23.68 -23.01 13.58
CA TYR A 93 -23.15 -24.12 12.79
C TYR A 93 -22.50 -23.62 11.50
N SER A 94 -21.62 -24.46 10.95
CA SER A 94 -20.93 -24.25 9.68
C SER A 94 -20.69 -25.59 8.99
N ASP A 95 -20.69 -25.62 7.66
CA ASP A 95 -20.31 -26.78 6.86
C ASP A 95 -18.98 -26.58 6.12
N CYS A 96 -18.80 -27.25 4.96
CA CYS A 96 -17.45 -27.49 4.43
C CYS A 96 -16.82 -26.26 3.79
N GLU A 97 -17.62 -25.50 3.05
CA GLU A 97 -17.25 -24.25 2.42
C GLU A 97 -16.95 -23.18 3.47
N ASP A 98 -17.78 -23.04 4.50
CA ASP A 98 -17.66 -22.01 5.53
C ASP A 98 -16.37 -22.17 6.32
N ARG A 99 -16.08 -23.42 6.73
CA ARG A 99 -14.86 -23.79 7.43
C ARG A 99 -13.64 -23.58 6.54
N SER A 100 -13.73 -23.93 5.26
CA SER A 100 -12.65 -23.74 4.29
C SER A 100 -12.37 -22.25 4.06
N VAL A 101 -13.41 -21.42 3.95
CA VAL A 101 -13.33 -19.97 3.80
C VAL A 101 -12.67 -19.34 5.04
N LEU A 102 -13.11 -19.69 6.26
CA LEU A 102 -12.49 -19.19 7.49
C LEU A 102 -11.03 -19.66 7.62
N PHE A 103 -10.75 -20.93 7.36
CA PHE A 103 -9.39 -21.46 7.45
C PHE A 103 -8.46 -20.75 6.45
N ALA A 104 -8.88 -20.58 5.20
CA ALA A 104 -8.10 -19.83 4.21
C ALA A 104 -7.84 -18.38 4.63
N TYR A 105 -8.83 -17.70 5.23
CA TYR A 105 -8.64 -16.37 5.80
C TYR A 105 -7.57 -16.38 6.91
N LEU A 106 -7.66 -17.29 7.88
CA LEU A 106 -6.70 -17.39 8.99
C LEU A 106 -5.28 -17.70 8.51
N VAL A 107 -5.13 -18.57 7.52
CA VAL A 107 -3.84 -18.91 6.92
C VAL A 107 -3.22 -17.71 6.22
N LYS A 108 -4.01 -16.97 5.42
CA LYS A 108 -3.55 -15.74 4.76
C LYS A 108 -3.17 -14.68 5.80
N GLU A 109 -4.05 -14.39 6.75
CA GLU A 109 -3.92 -13.30 7.72
C GLU A 109 -2.81 -13.53 8.74
N LEU A 110 -2.72 -14.74 9.29
CA LEU A 110 -1.88 -15.00 10.46
C LEU A 110 -0.54 -15.64 10.12
N LEU A 111 -0.49 -16.49 9.09
CA LEU A 111 0.70 -17.23 8.70
C LEU A 111 1.35 -16.73 7.42
N ASN A 112 0.61 -15.93 6.64
CA ASN A 112 1.09 -15.39 5.38
C ASN A 112 1.54 -16.49 4.40
N ASN A 113 0.79 -17.59 4.35
CA ASN A 113 1.00 -18.66 3.38
C ASN A 113 0.10 -18.49 2.15
N LYS A 114 0.54 -19.00 0.99
CA LYS A 114 -0.40 -19.17 -0.14
C LYS A 114 -1.38 -20.29 0.19
N VAL A 115 -2.64 -20.08 -0.12
CA VAL A 115 -3.72 -21.06 0.00
C VAL A 115 -4.51 -21.09 -1.31
N ILE A 116 -5.02 -22.27 -1.63
CA ILE A 116 -5.97 -22.49 -2.73
C ILE A 116 -7.20 -23.22 -2.18
N GLY A 117 -8.36 -22.96 -2.76
CA GLY A 117 -9.55 -23.78 -2.52
C GLY A 117 -9.53 -25.02 -3.41
N ILE A 118 -10.16 -26.08 -2.93
CA ILE A 118 -10.33 -27.34 -3.65
C ILE A 118 -11.82 -27.66 -3.69
N GLU A 119 -12.35 -27.88 -4.89
CA GLU A 119 -13.71 -28.36 -5.10
C GLU A 119 -13.67 -29.82 -5.55
N TYR A 120 -14.11 -30.71 -4.66
CA TYR A 120 -14.50 -32.08 -4.99
C TYR A 120 -16.00 -32.14 -5.29
N PRO A 121 -16.50 -33.20 -5.95
CA PRO A 121 -17.94 -33.39 -6.12
C PRO A 121 -18.67 -33.45 -4.76
N GLY A 122 -19.32 -32.34 -4.39
CA GLY A 122 -20.10 -32.21 -3.15
C GLY A 122 -19.29 -31.87 -1.89
N HIS A 123 -18.02 -31.45 -2.01
CA HIS A 123 -17.19 -31.09 -0.85
C HIS A 123 -16.16 -30.02 -1.20
N ILE A 124 -16.01 -29.03 -0.32
CA ILE A 124 -15.01 -27.97 -0.42
C ILE A 124 -13.95 -28.17 0.66
N ALA A 125 -12.69 -28.04 0.27
CA ALA A 125 -11.54 -28.08 1.16
C ALA A 125 -10.51 -27.02 0.76
N THR A 126 -9.35 -27.01 1.44
CA THR A 126 -8.23 -26.13 1.07
C THR A 126 -6.93 -26.91 0.90
N ALA A 127 -5.97 -26.28 0.21
CA ALA A 127 -4.59 -26.72 0.16
C ALA A 127 -3.67 -25.53 0.44
N VAL A 128 -2.58 -25.75 1.18
CA VAL A 128 -1.68 -24.67 1.64
C VAL A 128 -0.27 -24.90 1.12
N LYS A 129 0.38 -23.86 0.60
CA LYS A 129 1.79 -23.89 0.25
C LYS A 129 2.64 -23.66 1.50
N LEU A 130 3.48 -24.62 1.81
CA LEU A 130 4.47 -24.53 2.89
C LEU A 130 5.80 -24.01 2.36
N ASN A 131 6.57 -23.35 3.22
CA ASN A 131 7.94 -22.91 2.89
C ASN A 131 8.92 -24.08 2.84
N GLN A 132 8.62 -25.15 3.58
CA GLN A 132 9.39 -26.40 3.58
C GLN A 132 8.53 -27.55 3.08
N ASP A 133 9.18 -28.51 2.43
CA ASP A 133 8.50 -29.72 1.98
C ASP A 133 7.89 -30.47 3.18
N SER A 134 6.61 -30.81 3.06
CA SER A 134 5.90 -31.64 4.04
C SER A 134 5.51 -32.98 3.42
N GLU A 135 5.46 -34.00 4.28
CA GLU A 135 4.83 -35.28 4.00
C GLU A 135 3.29 -35.13 3.99
N GLY A 136 2.61 -36.07 3.34
CA GLY A 136 1.15 -36.10 3.20
C GLY A 136 0.67 -35.95 1.76
N ASP A 137 -0.64 -36.07 1.56
CA ASP A 137 -1.31 -35.85 0.29
C ASP A 137 -1.22 -34.36 -0.10
N TYR A 138 -0.97 -34.10 -1.38
CA TYR A 138 -0.75 -32.77 -1.93
C TYR A 138 -1.33 -32.65 -3.34
N LEU A 139 -1.46 -31.42 -3.80
CA LEU A 139 -1.73 -31.06 -5.19
C LEU A 139 -0.58 -30.21 -5.73
N VAL A 140 -0.35 -30.26 -7.04
CA VAL A 140 0.58 -29.34 -7.72
C VAL A 140 -0.24 -28.39 -8.56
N TYR A 141 -0.12 -27.09 -8.28
CA TYR A 141 -0.80 -26.03 -9.00
C TYR A 141 0.21 -24.93 -9.31
N ASP A 142 0.26 -24.48 -10.57
CA ASP A 142 1.20 -23.45 -11.04
C ASP A 142 2.67 -23.76 -10.69
N GLY A 143 3.07 -25.03 -10.88
CA GLY A 143 4.42 -25.50 -10.57
C GLY A 143 4.76 -25.62 -9.07
N GLU A 144 3.81 -25.31 -8.19
CA GLU A 144 3.99 -25.26 -6.75
C GLU A 144 3.21 -26.36 -6.03
N LYS A 145 3.81 -26.92 -4.98
CA LYS A 145 3.21 -27.99 -4.17
C LYS A 145 2.37 -27.39 -3.03
N TYR A 146 1.12 -27.82 -2.91
CA TYR A 146 0.20 -27.44 -1.85
C TYR A 146 -0.26 -28.67 -1.07
N ILE A 147 -0.04 -28.67 0.24
CA ILE A 147 -0.46 -29.76 1.12
C ILE A 147 -1.96 -29.66 1.40
N ILE A 148 -2.68 -30.79 1.39
CA ILE A 148 -4.12 -30.81 1.69
C ILE A 148 -4.36 -30.36 3.14
N ALA A 149 -5.33 -29.47 3.35
CA ALA A 149 -5.75 -29.00 4.66
C ALA A 149 -7.28 -28.89 4.70
N ASP A 150 -7.92 -29.96 5.19
CA ASP A 150 -9.37 -30.06 5.22
C ASP A 150 -9.92 -29.62 6.59
N ALA A 151 -10.56 -28.46 6.62
CA ALA A 151 -11.11 -27.86 7.83
C ALA A 151 -12.39 -28.54 8.34
N THR A 152 -12.92 -29.50 7.57
CA THR A 152 -14.15 -30.24 7.88
C THR A 152 -13.86 -31.65 8.34
N PHE A 153 -12.74 -32.24 7.91
CA PHE A 153 -12.34 -33.57 8.33
C PHE A 153 -11.87 -33.57 9.78
N GLU A 154 -12.77 -33.89 10.69
CA GLU A 154 -12.53 -33.80 12.14
C GLU A 154 -11.26 -34.54 12.58
N ASN A 155 -10.38 -33.84 13.29
CA ASN A 155 -9.09 -34.34 13.80
C ASN A 155 -8.08 -34.77 12.71
N ALA A 156 -8.34 -34.45 11.44
CA ALA A 156 -7.42 -34.78 10.36
C ALA A 156 -6.17 -33.89 10.43
N PRO A 157 -4.95 -34.47 10.40
CA PRO A 157 -3.73 -33.69 10.30
C PRO A 157 -3.56 -33.10 8.90
N LEU A 158 -2.61 -32.17 8.79
CA LEU A 158 -2.18 -31.67 7.48
C LEU A 158 -1.75 -32.82 6.57
N GLY A 159 -2.12 -32.72 5.30
CA GLY A 159 -1.84 -33.72 4.27
C GLY A 159 -2.73 -34.95 4.33
N MET A 160 -3.82 -34.95 5.10
CA MET A 160 -4.78 -36.05 5.08
C MET A 160 -5.99 -35.71 4.22
N THR A 161 -6.11 -36.35 3.06
CA THR A 161 -7.33 -36.30 2.27
C THR A 161 -8.39 -37.20 2.89
N MET A 162 -9.65 -36.77 2.93
CA MET A 162 -10.75 -37.67 3.31
C MET A 162 -10.73 -38.93 2.43
N PRO A 163 -10.91 -40.14 3.00
CA PRO A 163 -10.80 -41.39 2.25
C PRO A 163 -11.70 -41.47 1.00
N GLU A 164 -12.88 -40.85 1.04
CA GLU A 164 -13.85 -40.85 -0.07
C GLU A 164 -13.43 -40.01 -1.28
N TYR A 165 -12.59 -38.99 -1.08
CA TYR A 165 -12.09 -38.12 -2.15
C TYR A 165 -10.71 -38.53 -2.66
N ARG A 166 -10.08 -39.56 -2.06
CA ARG A 166 -8.77 -40.02 -2.50
C ARG A 166 -8.82 -40.52 -3.96
N GLY A 167 -7.99 -39.92 -4.81
CA GLY A 167 -7.92 -40.25 -6.25
C GLY A 167 -9.11 -39.73 -7.07
N LYS A 168 -10.01 -38.91 -6.49
CA LYS A 168 -11.01 -38.16 -7.24
C LYS A 168 -10.37 -36.94 -7.88
N GLU A 169 -10.90 -36.54 -9.04
CA GLU A 169 -10.53 -35.28 -9.67
C GLU A 169 -11.08 -34.12 -8.84
N ALA A 170 -10.25 -33.10 -8.64
CA ALA A 170 -10.59 -31.88 -7.93
C ALA A 170 -10.39 -30.68 -8.86
N LYS A 171 -11.26 -29.69 -8.75
CA LYS A 171 -11.04 -28.38 -9.37
C LYS A 171 -10.34 -27.47 -8.38
N ILE A 172 -9.43 -26.65 -8.89
CA ILE A 172 -8.75 -25.61 -8.10
C ILE A 172 -9.61 -24.35 -8.12
N ILE A 173 -9.84 -23.79 -6.94
CA ILE A 173 -10.39 -22.45 -6.75
C ILE A 173 -9.19 -21.55 -6.48
N GLU A 174 -8.80 -20.76 -7.48
CA GLU A 174 -7.69 -19.79 -7.37
C GLU A 174 -8.09 -18.63 -6.46
N LEU A 175 -7.16 -18.23 -5.57
CA LEU A 175 -7.36 -17.20 -4.56
C LEU A 175 -6.34 -16.07 -4.71
N ASP A 176 -6.74 -14.84 -4.38
CA ASP A 176 -5.93 -13.63 -4.57
C ASP A 176 -4.66 -13.58 -3.73
N ASN A 177 -4.60 -14.33 -2.62
CA ASN A 177 -3.41 -14.48 -1.76
C ASN A 177 -2.73 -13.13 -1.42
N TYR A 178 -3.54 -12.09 -1.17
CA TYR A 178 -3.10 -10.70 -1.03
C TYR A 178 -2.07 -10.50 0.07
N LYS A 179 -2.22 -11.15 1.24
CA LYS A 179 -1.22 -11.10 2.32
C LYS A 179 0.14 -11.61 1.88
N TYR A 180 0.16 -12.80 1.27
CA TYR A 180 1.40 -13.41 0.76
C TYR A 180 2.11 -12.48 -0.22
N LYS A 181 1.35 -11.91 -1.18
CA LYS A 181 1.86 -10.91 -2.12
C LYS A 181 2.41 -9.68 -1.38
N GLY A 182 1.64 -9.14 -0.44
CA GLY A 182 2.02 -7.97 0.36
C GLY A 182 3.26 -8.19 1.24
N HIS A 183 3.42 -9.36 1.84
CA HIS A 183 4.63 -9.72 2.59
C HIS A 183 5.84 -9.86 1.68
N ASN A 184 5.72 -10.50 0.52
CA ASN A 184 6.81 -10.56 -0.45
C ASN A 184 7.19 -9.16 -0.93
N ASN A 185 6.21 -8.31 -1.24
CA ASN A 185 6.44 -6.91 -1.59
C ASN A 185 7.24 -6.23 -0.48
N LYS A 186 6.80 -6.34 0.78
CA LYS A 186 7.50 -5.78 1.94
C LYS A 186 8.92 -6.31 2.09
N TYR A 187 9.13 -7.61 1.94
CA TYR A 187 10.45 -8.25 2.02
C TYR A 187 11.43 -7.65 1.01
N PHE A 188 11.04 -7.55 -0.27
CA PHE A 188 11.91 -6.98 -1.29
C PHE A 188 12.08 -5.45 -1.12
N TRP A 189 11.04 -4.75 -0.71
CA TRP A 189 11.14 -3.32 -0.40
C TRP A 189 12.03 -3.02 0.81
N ASP A 190 12.09 -3.91 1.80
CA ASP A 190 13.05 -3.81 2.91
C ASP A 190 14.51 -3.91 2.44
N ILE A 191 14.78 -4.77 1.44
CA ILE A 191 16.10 -4.87 0.80
C ILE A 191 16.40 -3.58 0.05
N VAL A 192 15.50 -3.14 -0.84
CA VAL A 192 15.66 -1.92 -1.65
C VAL A 192 15.88 -0.67 -0.79
N ARG A 193 15.14 -0.56 0.33
CA ARG A 193 15.28 0.57 1.26
C ARG A 193 16.64 0.62 1.93
N LYS A 194 17.18 -0.54 2.34
CA LYS A 194 18.53 -0.63 2.90
C LYS A 194 19.60 -0.30 1.86
N SER A 195 19.32 -0.57 0.59
CA SER A 195 20.13 -0.18 -0.56
C SER A 195 20.04 1.30 -0.95
N GLY A 196 19.20 2.10 -0.29
CA GLY A 196 19.02 3.54 -0.60
C GLY A 196 17.97 3.84 -1.67
N GLY A 197 17.19 2.84 -2.10
CA GLY A 197 16.02 3.01 -2.96
C GLY A 197 14.74 3.27 -2.15
N TYR A 198 13.78 3.95 -2.75
CA TYR A 198 12.51 4.32 -2.13
C TYR A 198 11.35 4.20 -3.12
N HIS A 199 10.16 3.92 -2.59
CA HIS A 199 8.90 3.90 -3.31
C HIS A 199 8.64 5.23 -4.02
N GLY A 200 8.18 5.18 -5.27
CA GLY A 200 7.70 6.37 -5.97
C GLY A 200 6.22 6.68 -5.76
N ASN A 201 5.46 5.69 -5.30
CA ASN A 201 4.08 5.76 -4.81
C ASN A 201 3.78 4.46 -4.03
N ASN A 202 2.52 4.25 -3.63
CA ASN A 202 2.07 3.02 -2.97
C ASN A 202 1.24 2.12 -3.89
N LEU A 203 1.48 2.18 -5.19
CA LEU A 203 0.77 1.39 -6.20
C LEU A 203 1.62 0.18 -6.61
N GLN A 204 1.37 -0.36 -7.80
CA GLN A 204 2.11 -1.50 -8.33
C GLN A 204 3.53 -1.09 -8.77
N ASP A 205 4.47 -1.10 -7.83
CA ASP A 205 5.89 -0.77 -8.02
C ASP A 205 6.81 -2.01 -7.96
N VAL A 206 6.22 -3.19 -7.80
CA VAL A 206 6.85 -4.51 -7.87
C VAL A 206 6.00 -5.51 -8.66
N VAL A 207 6.67 -6.33 -9.47
CA VAL A 207 6.09 -7.48 -10.16
C VAL A 207 7.02 -8.69 -10.03
N PHE A 208 6.47 -9.90 -10.12
CA PHE A 208 7.23 -11.15 -10.03
C PHE A 208 7.19 -11.89 -11.37
N ASP A 209 8.26 -12.62 -11.69
CA ASP A 209 8.20 -13.68 -12.69
C ASP A 209 7.72 -15.01 -12.11
N ASP A 210 7.53 -15.99 -13.00
CA ASP A 210 6.96 -17.30 -12.68
C ASP A 210 7.97 -18.13 -11.85
N GLU A 211 9.26 -17.78 -11.88
CA GLU A 211 10.30 -18.33 -11.01
C GLU A 211 10.38 -17.67 -9.63
N GLY A 212 9.57 -16.63 -9.38
CA GLY A 212 9.50 -15.88 -8.13
C GLY A 212 10.58 -14.81 -7.98
N ASN A 213 11.27 -14.44 -9.06
CA ASN A 213 12.19 -13.31 -9.05
C ASN A 213 11.38 -12.00 -9.03
N ALA A 214 11.83 -11.04 -8.23
CA ALA A 214 11.16 -9.76 -8.06
C ALA A 214 11.79 -8.68 -8.94
N TYR A 215 10.95 -7.89 -9.60
CA TYR A 215 11.32 -6.69 -10.34
C TYR A 215 10.71 -5.48 -9.65
N LEU A 216 11.55 -4.54 -9.21
CA LEU A 216 11.11 -3.35 -8.47
C LEU A 216 11.57 -2.08 -9.17
N THR A 217 10.73 -1.05 -9.13
CA THR A 217 11.07 0.29 -9.60
C THR A 217 10.73 1.35 -8.56
N GLY A 218 11.38 2.50 -8.66
CA GLY A 218 11.21 3.58 -7.70
C GLY A 218 12.22 4.68 -7.96
N TYR A 219 12.66 5.33 -6.89
CA TYR A 219 13.70 6.34 -6.97
C TYR A 219 14.80 6.15 -5.93
N PHE A 220 15.96 6.75 -6.19
CA PHE A 220 17.05 6.91 -5.23
C PHE A 220 17.59 8.35 -5.30
N MET A 221 18.38 8.77 -4.31
CA MET A 221 18.95 10.12 -4.25
C MET A 221 20.47 10.08 -4.27
N GLY A 222 21.08 10.64 -5.31
CA GLY A 222 22.54 10.65 -5.49
C GLY A 222 23.11 9.28 -5.81
N GLU A 223 23.07 8.35 -4.86
CA GLU A 223 23.65 7.01 -4.97
C GLU A 223 22.79 5.96 -4.24
N ALA A 224 22.71 4.77 -4.82
CA ALA A 224 22.13 3.57 -4.20
C ALA A 224 23.02 2.36 -4.46
N GLU A 225 23.07 1.45 -3.48
CA GLU A 225 23.91 0.25 -3.47
C GLU A 225 23.03 -1.01 -3.46
N PHE A 226 22.71 -1.51 -4.65
CA PHE A 226 21.93 -2.74 -4.79
C PHE A 226 22.90 -3.93 -4.80
N GLY A 227 23.15 -4.53 -3.64
CA GLY A 227 24.15 -5.60 -3.50
C GLY A 227 25.55 -5.10 -3.89
N ASP A 228 26.18 -5.73 -4.88
CA ASP A 228 27.47 -5.32 -5.44
C ASP A 228 27.35 -4.30 -6.59
N GLN A 229 26.14 -3.85 -6.94
CA GLN A 229 25.87 -2.93 -8.04
C GLN A 229 25.49 -1.53 -7.54
N THR A 230 26.45 -0.62 -7.59
CA THR A 230 26.22 0.80 -7.31
C THR A 230 25.57 1.53 -8.50
N LYS A 231 24.54 2.33 -8.22
CA LYS A 231 23.90 3.24 -9.19
C LYS A 231 24.01 4.67 -8.71
N LYS A 232 24.32 5.59 -9.62
CA LYS A 232 24.54 7.01 -9.32
C LYS A 232 23.74 7.87 -10.28
N THR A 233 23.30 9.03 -9.80
CA THR A 233 22.76 10.09 -10.65
C THR A 233 23.90 10.87 -11.31
N ASP A 234 23.66 11.40 -12.51
CA ASP A 234 24.65 12.22 -13.24
C ASP A 234 24.88 13.63 -12.65
N SER A 235 24.15 14.00 -11.59
CA SER A 235 24.25 15.30 -10.92
C SER A 235 25.05 15.21 -9.62
N THR A 236 25.80 16.27 -9.33
CA THR A 236 26.45 16.48 -8.02
C THR A 236 25.51 17.09 -6.98
N GLN A 237 24.29 17.48 -7.39
CA GLN A 237 23.22 17.92 -6.49
C GLN A 237 22.36 16.73 -6.06
N ALA A 238 21.63 16.87 -4.95
CA ALA A 238 20.73 15.84 -4.42
C ALA A 238 19.47 15.67 -5.29
N VAL A 239 19.63 15.24 -6.55
CA VAL A 239 18.54 14.93 -7.47
C VAL A 239 18.11 13.47 -7.32
N ARG A 240 16.85 13.20 -7.65
CA ARG A 240 16.36 11.82 -7.72
C ARG A 240 16.67 11.17 -9.07
N GLY A 241 17.16 9.94 -9.02
CA GLY A 241 17.23 9.03 -10.17
C GLY A 241 16.19 7.93 -10.05
N VAL A 242 15.76 7.38 -11.19
CA VAL A 242 14.91 6.19 -11.27
C VAL A 242 15.79 4.95 -11.15
N PHE A 243 15.34 3.93 -10.41
CA PHE A 243 15.93 2.60 -10.48
C PHE A 243 14.96 1.57 -11.07
N LEU A 244 15.52 0.52 -11.66
CA LEU A 244 14.84 -0.74 -11.94
C LEU A 244 15.79 -1.87 -11.52
N VAL A 245 15.35 -2.75 -10.63
CA VAL A 245 16.20 -3.81 -10.06
C VAL A 245 15.49 -5.15 -10.13
N LYS A 246 16.26 -6.21 -10.41
CA LYS A 246 15.81 -7.59 -10.34
C LYS A 246 16.55 -8.33 -9.22
N TYR A 247 15.79 -8.98 -8.36
CA TYR A 247 16.30 -9.91 -7.35
C TYR A 247 15.78 -11.31 -7.62
N ASP A 248 16.56 -12.34 -7.28
CA ASP A 248 16.03 -13.69 -7.19
C ASP A 248 15.06 -13.84 -6.01
N LYS A 249 14.34 -14.98 -5.95
CA LYS A 249 13.40 -15.26 -4.86
C LYS A 249 14.00 -15.26 -3.45
N ASN A 250 15.33 -15.33 -3.32
CA ASN A 250 16.06 -15.32 -2.06
C ASN A 250 16.61 -13.93 -1.71
N GLY A 251 16.30 -12.90 -2.50
CA GLY A 251 16.80 -11.55 -2.29
C GLY A 251 18.22 -11.30 -2.80
N ASN A 252 18.83 -12.22 -3.56
CA ASN A 252 20.12 -11.95 -4.20
C ASN A 252 19.91 -11.10 -5.44
N ILE A 253 20.75 -10.07 -5.63
CA ILE A 253 20.65 -9.22 -6.81
C ILE A 253 21.04 -10.00 -8.07
N LEU A 254 20.22 -9.87 -9.12
CA LEU A 254 20.54 -10.34 -10.47
C LEU A 254 21.05 -9.20 -11.34
N TRP A 255 20.35 -8.07 -11.34
CA TRP A 255 20.80 -6.85 -12.03
C TRP A 255 20.11 -5.60 -11.49
N ALA A 256 20.77 -4.45 -11.62
CA ALA A 256 20.19 -3.12 -11.40
C ALA A 256 20.44 -2.20 -12.59
N LYS A 257 19.46 -1.33 -12.87
CA LYS A 257 19.46 -0.28 -13.89
C LYS A 257 19.04 1.04 -13.26
N ASN A 258 19.46 2.15 -13.87
CA ASN A 258 19.00 3.47 -13.46
C ASN A 258 18.77 4.40 -14.64
N ALA A 259 17.81 5.29 -14.49
CA ALA A 259 17.64 6.44 -15.36
C ALA A 259 17.90 7.72 -14.56
N SER A 260 18.66 8.66 -15.13
CA SER A 260 18.94 9.94 -14.49
C SER A 260 18.98 11.07 -15.50
N GLY A 261 18.88 12.29 -14.99
CA GLY A 261 18.96 13.50 -15.78
C GLY A 261 19.53 14.66 -14.97
N ASN A 262 19.39 15.87 -15.51
CA ASN A 262 19.83 17.10 -14.86
C ASN A 262 18.93 17.55 -13.71
N LYS A 263 17.71 17.00 -13.60
CA LYS A 263 16.77 17.22 -12.50
C LYS A 263 16.14 15.88 -12.06
N SER A 264 15.30 15.93 -11.03
CA SER A 264 14.68 14.76 -10.42
C SER A 264 13.73 14.02 -11.36
N ALA A 265 13.79 12.70 -11.28
CA ALA A 265 12.85 11.75 -11.86
C ALA A 265 12.48 10.67 -10.85
N THR A 266 11.25 10.14 -10.95
CA THR A 266 10.71 9.14 -10.04
C THR A 266 9.85 8.16 -10.83
N ALA A 267 10.23 6.88 -10.82
CA ALA A 267 9.34 5.81 -11.27
C ALA A 267 8.36 5.46 -10.16
N TYR A 268 7.13 5.15 -10.54
CA TYR A 268 6.06 4.87 -9.59
C TYR A 268 5.22 3.65 -9.98
N ALA A 269 5.36 3.07 -11.17
CA ALA A 269 4.71 1.79 -11.44
C ALA A 269 5.48 0.94 -12.44
N ILE A 270 5.28 -0.38 -12.34
CA ILE A 270 5.84 -1.41 -13.20
C ILE A 270 4.79 -2.46 -13.57
N VAL A 271 4.76 -2.88 -14.84
CA VAL A 271 3.99 -4.04 -15.30
C VAL A 271 4.85 -4.98 -16.14
N ARG A 272 4.48 -6.25 -16.19
CA ARG A 272 5.14 -7.32 -16.95
C ARG A 272 4.18 -7.83 -18.03
N ASP A 273 4.68 -8.04 -19.25
CA ASP A 273 3.92 -8.78 -20.28
C ASP A 273 4.20 -10.29 -20.21
N ASN A 274 3.42 -11.10 -20.95
CA ASN A 274 3.57 -12.56 -20.96
C ASN A 274 4.93 -13.06 -21.48
N ASN A 275 5.74 -12.19 -22.09
CA ASN A 275 7.10 -12.50 -22.53
C ASN A 275 8.16 -11.99 -21.53
N ASN A 276 7.74 -11.63 -20.32
CA ASN A 276 8.59 -11.07 -19.28
C ASN A 276 9.24 -9.72 -19.64
N ASN A 277 8.74 -8.99 -20.64
CA ASN A 277 9.16 -7.61 -20.83
C ASN A 277 8.52 -6.74 -19.76
N LEU A 278 9.28 -5.75 -19.31
CA LEU A 278 8.92 -4.84 -18.24
C LEU A 278 8.58 -3.48 -18.84
N TYR A 279 7.53 -2.86 -18.33
CA TYR A 279 7.16 -1.50 -18.64
C TYR A 279 7.14 -0.73 -17.33
N ILE A 280 7.94 0.33 -17.24
CA ILE A 280 7.95 1.24 -16.10
C ILE A 280 7.41 2.59 -16.50
N THR A 281 6.71 3.24 -15.58
CA THR A 281 6.25 4.62 -15.73
C THR A 281 6.68 5.46 -14.54
N GLY A 282 6.78 6.76 -14.77
CA GLY A 282 7.22 7.72 -13.78
C GLY A 282 7.08 9.14 -14.25
N SER A 283 7.37 10.08 -13.38
CA SER A 283 7.54 11.48 -13.77
C SER A 283 9.00 11.84 -13.90
N PHE A 284 9.26 12.86 -14.70
CA PHE A 284 10.56 13.48 -14.80
C PHE A 284 10.44 14.96 -15.13
N SER A 285 11.51 15.68 -14.84
CA SER A 285 11.61 17.11 -15.11
C SER A 285 12.84 17.39 -15.97
N SER A 286 12.72 18.36 -16.87
CA SER A 286 13.77 18.76 -17.82
C SER A 286 14.24 17.62 -18.75
N LYS A 287 15.23 16.81 -18.36
CA LYS A 287 15.76 15.69 -19.16
C LYS A 287 15.77 14.38 -18.37
N LEU A 288 15.60 13.27 -19.06
CA LEU A 288 15.79 11.93 -18.50
C LEU A 288 16.44 10.99 -19.51
N GLU A 289 17.47 10.27 -19.08
CA GLU A 289 18.21 9.28 -19.86
C GLU A 289 18.19 7.92 -19.14
N PHE A 290 17.81 6.84 -19.83
CA PHE A 290 17.54 5.52 -19.21
C PHE A 290 18.72 4.55 -19.15
N GLU A 291 19.69 4.75 -20.03
CA GLU A 291 21.01 4.14 -20.02
C GLU A 291 21.97 5.15 -20.66
N LYS A 292 23.22 5.22 -20.18
CA LYS A 292 24.18 6.18 -20.73
C LYS A 292 24.41 5.95 -22.22
N GLY A 293 24.19 6.99 -23.03
CA GLY A 293 24.23 6.97 -24.48
C GLY A 293 22.94 6.51 -25.17
N SER A 294 21.83 6.36 -24.44
CA SER A 294 20.54 5.90 -24.96
C SER A 294 19.60 7.06 -25.32
N THR A 295 18.29 6.78 -25.41
CA THR A 295 17.27 7.80 -25.69
C THR A 295 17.19 8.79 -24.53
N VAL A 296 17.28 10.08 -24.87
CA VAL A 296 17.05 11.19 -23.93
C VAL A 296 15.64 11.73 -24.14
N LEU A 297 14.80 11.65 -23.12
CA LEU A 297 13.52 12.35 -23.08
C LEU A 297 13.74 13.80 -22.64
N GLN A 298 12.97 14.73 -23.22
CA GLN A 298 13.06 16.15 -22.94
C GLN A 298 11.66 16.74 -22.74
N CYS A 299 11.47 17.43 -21.63
CA CYS A 299 10.29 18.25 -21.36
C CYS A 299 10.38 19.61 -22.03
N LYS A 300 9.23 20.19 -22.35
CA LYS A 300 9.06 21.58 -22.80
C LYS A 300 8.97 22.50 -21.59
N ASN A 301 9.59 23.68 -21.69
CA ASN A 301 9.52 24.77 -20.70
C ASN A 301 9.87 24.38 -19.25
N ASP A 302 10.67 23.32 -19.05
CA ASP A 302 10.95 22.72 -17.74
C ASP A 302 9.71 22.26 -16.95
N ASN A 303 8.54 22.15 -17.59
CA ASN A 303 7.37 21.50 -16.99
C ASN A 303 7.63 20.00 -16.85
N ASN A 304 7.03 19.37 -15.86
CA ASN A 304 7.25 17.96 -15.63
C ASN A 304 6.43 17.14 -16.64
N ASP A 305 6.93 16.00 -17.10
CA ASP A 305 6.17 15.09 -17.98
C ASP A 305 6.19 13.69 -17.36
N VAL A 306 5.39 12.80 -17.92
CA VAL A 306 5.34 11.40 -17.54
C VAL A 306 6.02 10.58 -18.61
N PHE A 307 6.91 9.68 -18.20
CA PHE A 307 7.58 8.75 -19.10
C PHE A 307 6.94 7.37 -19.04
N ILE A 308 7.10 6.61 -20.11
CA ILE A 308 6.98 5.16 -20.12
C ILE A 308 8.21 4.58 -20.80
N ALA A 309 8.78 3.53 -20.23
CA ALA A 309 9.96 2.86 -20.77
C ALA A 309 9.79 1.35 -20.76
N LYS A 310 10.32 0.70 -21.80
CA LYS A 310 10.30 -0.76 -21.97
C LYS A 310 11.69 -1.34 -21.80
N TYR A 311 11.76 -2.43 -21.04
CA TYR A 311 12.92 -3.31 -20.89
C TYR A 311 12.52 -4.73 -21.22
N ASN A 312 13.47 -5.56 -21.66
CA ASN A 312 13.25 -7.01 -21.69
C ASN A 312 13.49 -7.66 -20.31
N ASN A 313 13.27 -8.96 -20.22
CA ASN A 313 13.46 -9.79 -19.02
C ASN A 313 14.91 -9.83 -18.50
N GLU A 314 15.91 -9.62 -19.37
CA GLU A 314 17.33 -9.46 -18.97
C GLU A 314 17.70 -8.02 -18.55
N GLY A 315 16.74 -7.10 -18.51
CA GLY A 315 16.97 -5.70 -18.14
C GLY A 315 17.63 -4.87 -19.24
N LYS A 316 17.61 -5.32 -20.50
CA LYS A 316 18.05 -4.52 -21.65
C LYS A 316 17.01 -3.46 -21.98
N PHE A 317 17.43 -2.19 -22.05
CA PHE A 317 16.58 -1.10 -22.50
C PHE A 317 16.16 -1.26 -23.97
N ILE A 318 14.87 -1.05 -24.26
CA ILE A 318 14.30 -1.18 -25.62
C ILE A 318 13.87 0.19 -26.15
N TRP A 319 13.00 0.90 -25.44
CA TRP A 319 12.54 2.24 -25.83
C TRP A 319 12.04 3.03 -24.62
N ALA A 320 12.00 4.36 -24.76
CA ALA A 320 11.31 5.27 -23.84
C ALA A 320 10.48 6.29 -24.62
N LYS A 321 9.35 6.70 -24.05
CA LYS A 321 8.44 7.72 -24.59
C LYS A 321 7.95 8.62 -23.46
N LYS A 322 7.52 9.83 -23.82
CA LYS A 322 6.83 10.75 -22.90
C LYS A 322 5.34 10.84 -23.25
N ALA A 323 4.49 11.06 -22.25
CA ALA A 323 3.05 11.20 -22.39
C ALA A 323 2.66 12.51 -23.09
N GLY A 324 3.50 13.56 -22.98
CA GLY A 324 3.23 14.87 -23.57
C GLY A 324 2.42 15.80 -22.65
N LEU A 325 2.40 15.49 -21.35
CA LEU A 325 1.65 16.22 -20.33
C LEU A 325 2.29 17.56 -19.95
N ASP A 326 3.57 17.75 -20.30
CA ASP A 326 4.33 19.00 -20.12
C ASP A 326 3.77 20.20 -20.89
N THR A 327 2.84 19.96 -21.82
CA THR A 327 2.15 21.00 -22.60
C THR A 327 0.81 21.45 -22.02
N PHE A 328 0.30 20.78 -20.99
CA PHE A 328 -0.98 21.09 -20.36
C PHE A 328 -0.77 21.90 -19.07
N PRO A 329 -1.76 22.73 -18.66
CA PRO A 329 -1.74 23.37 -17.35
C PRO A 329 -1.82 22.30 -16.24
N GLN A 330 -0.77 22.22 -15.41
CA GLN A 330 -0.65 21.20 -14.36
C GLN A 330 -1.18 21.68 -12.99
N ASP A 331 -1.80 22.86 -12.97
CA ASP A 331 -2.48 23.47 -11.83
C ASP A 331 -3.98 23.14 -11.79
N ASN A 332 -4.48 22.35 -12.75
CA ASN A 332 -5.86 21.89 -12.79
C ASN A 332 -6.04 20.55 -12.09
N TYR A 333 -7.16 20.39 -11.37
CA TYR A 333 -7.63 19.14 -10.78
C TYR A 333 -8.20 18.21 -11.87
N LEU A 334 -7.31 17.64 -12.69
CA LEU A 334 -7.66 16.74 -13.79
C LEU A 334 -6.93 15.41 -13.66
N THR A 335 -7.70 14.33 -13.85
CA THR A 335 -7.19 12.99 -14.09
C THR A 335 -6.91 12.84 -15.59
N TYR A 336 -5.76 12.27 -15.94
CA TYR A 336 -5.44 11.89 -17.31
C TYR A 336 -5.43 10.37 -17.45
N LEU A 337 -5.82 9.90 -18.64
CA LEU A 337 -5.60 8.55 -19.12
C LEU A 337 -4.85 8.64 -20.45
N THR A 338 -3.65 8.08 -20.51
CA THR A 338 -2.86 8.02 -21.74
C THR A 338 -2.61 6.57 -22.15
N ASN A 339 -2.67 6.31 -23.45
CA ASN A 339 -2.61 4.96 -23.98
C ASN A 339 -1.36 4.78 -24.83
N PHE A 340 -0.62 3.70 -24.62
CA PHE A 340 0.52 3.31 -25.44
C PHE A 340 0.36 1.87 -25.94
N THR A 341 0.88 1.57 -27.12
CA THR A 341 1.09 0.19 -27.53
C THR A 341 2.41 -0.35 -26.96
N THR A 342 2.60 -1.67 -26.94
CA THR A 342 3.83 -2.34 -26.47
C THR A 342 5.09 -2.04 -27.30
N ASP A 343 4.95 -1.45 -28.49
CA ASP A 343 6.03 -0.89 -29.32
C ASP A 343 6.23 0.63 -29.13
N GLY A 344 5.48 1.26 -28.23
CA GLY A 344 5.69 2.64 -27.80
C GLY A 344 4.98 3.70 -28.65
N ILE A 345 3.89 3.35 -29.35
CA ILE A 345 3.05 4.32 -30.07
C ILE A 345 2.04 4.92 -29.08
N ASN A 346 2.10 6.23 -28.87
CA ASN A 346 1.08 6.96 -28.10
C ASN A 346 -0.23 7.03 -28.91
N LYS A 347 -1.31 6.47 -28.36
CA LYS A 347 -2.65 6.44 -28.97
C LYS A 347 -3.54 7.62 -28.56
N GLY A 348 -3.04 8.48 -27.68
CA GLY A 348 -3.71 9.70 -27.23
C GLY A 348 -3.90 9.75 -25.73
N THR A 349 -4.22 10.95 -25.25
CA THR A 349 -4.52 11.25 -23.84
C THR A 349 -5.93 11.81 -23.74
N THR A 350 -6.71 11.29 -22.79
CA THR A 350 -8.03 11.79 -22.42
C THR A 350 -7.97 12.37 -21.01
N PHE A 351 -8.68 13.47 -20.78
CA PHE A 351 -8.78 14.11 -19.47
C PHE A 351 -10.18 13.94 -18.91
N TYR A 352 -10.26 13.74 -17.60
CA TYR A 352 -11.47 13.64 -16.80
C TYR A 352 -11.39 14.61 -15.64
N SER A 353 -12.53 15.03 -15.12
CA SER A 353 -12.60 15.71 -13.82
C SER A 353 -11.95 14.84 -12.75
N GLU A 354 -11.26 15.47 -11.79
CA GLU A 354 -10.72 14.77 -10.64
C GLU A 354 -11.82 13.99 -9.92
N ASN A 355 -11.50 12.75 -9.56
CA ASN A 355 -12.33 11.93 -8.71
C ASN A 355 -11.48 11.41 -7.57
N GLU A 356 -11.79 11.87 -6.36
CA GLU A 356 -11.05 11.55 -5.15
C GLU A 356 -11.21 10.09 -4.72
N SER A 357 -12.26 9.40 -5.18
CA SER A 357 -12.46 7.97 -4.95
C SER A 357 -11.79 7.11 -6.03
N TYR A 358 -11.07 7.71 -6.97
CA TYR A 358 -10.41 6.98 -8.03
C TYR A 358 -9.13 6.32 -7.50
N ASN A 359 -9.17 5.01 -7.29
CA ASN A 359 -8.04 4.26 -6.72
C ASN A 359 -7.14 3.61 -7.78
N ASN A 360 -7.51 3.68 -9.07
CA ASN A 360 -6.81 2.97 -10.15
C ASN A 360 -5.76 3.83 -10.87
N TYR A 361 -4.96 4.59 -10.12
CA TYR A 361 -3.79 5.26 -10.70
C TYR A 361 -2.69 4.24 -10.99
N GLY A 362 -1.82 4.53 -11.96
CA GLY A 362 -0.66 3.69 -12.28
C GLY A 362 -0.60 3.27 -13.73
N LEU A 363 0.01 2.10 -13.96
CA LEU A 363 0.25 1.52 -15.26
C LEU A 363 -0.42 0.17 -15.34
N TYR A 364 -1.17 -0.07 -16.41
CA TYR A 364 -1.89 -1.32 -16.63
C TYR A 364 -1.58 -1.81 -18.04
N LEU A 365 -1.33 -3.11 -18.18
CA LEU A 365 -1.22 -3.78 -19.46
C LEU A 365 -2.47 -4.62 -19.67
N ASN A 366 -3.24 -4.36 -20.73
CA ASN A 366 -4.37 -5.21 -21.07
C ASN A 366 -3.92 -6.44 -21.91
N PRO A 367 -4.77 -7.48 -22.03
CA PRO A 367 -4.47 -8.66 -22.83
C PRO A 367 -4.19 -8.38 -24.32
N ASP A 368 -4.71 -7.28 -24.87
CA ASP A 368 -4.51 -6.87 -26.27
C ASP A 368 -3.16 -6.16 -26.52
N GLY A 369 -2.33 -5.98 -25.48
CA GLY A 369 -1.03 -5.31 -25.61
C GLY A 369 -1.11 -3.78 -25.64
N LEU A 370 -2.15 -3.20 -25.04
CA LEU A 370 -2.27 -1.77 -24.76
C LEU A 370 -1.90 -1.48 -23.30
N LEU A 371 -1.06 -0.47 -23.13
CA LEU A 371 -0.61 0.09 -21.87
C LEU A 371 -1.46 1.31 -21.55
N TYR A 372 -2.18 1.27 -20.44
CA TYR A 372 -2.98 2.36 -19.91
C TYR A 372 -2.22 2.98 -18.75
N LEU A 373 -1.98 4.28 -18.86
CA LEU A 373 -1.31 5.06 -17.84
C LEU A 373 -2.29 6.09 -17.31
N ILE A 374 -2.62 5.96 -16.03
CA ILE A 374 -3.65 6.75 -15.36
C ILE A 374 -3.01 7.52 -14.22
N GLY A 375 -3.23 8.83 -14.17
CA GLY A 375 -2.65 9.70 -13.16
C GLY A 375 -3.49 10.97 -13.00
N SER A 376 -3.16 11.78 -12.00
CA SER A 376 -3.68 13.16 -11.91
C SER A 376 -2.51 14.13 -11.80
N PHE A 377 -2.68 15.37 -12.21
CA PHE A 377 -1.66 16.41 -11.97
C PHE A 377 -1.46 16.67 -10.47
N SER A 378 -2.50 16.52 -9.65
CA SER A 378 -2.42 16.53 -8.18
C SER A 378 -1.75 15.26 -7.61
N ASN A 379 -1.92 14.10 -8.28
CA ASN A 379 -1.55 12.77 -7.73
C ASN A 379 -0.28 12.18 -8.31
N THR A 380 0.28 12.73 -9.37
CA THR A 380 1.50 12.16 -9.97
C THR A 380 2.70 12.75 -9.27
N THR A 381 3.52 11.87 -8.71
CA THR A 381 4.77 12.26 -8.05
C THR A 381 5.49 13.22 -8.97
N GLY A 382 5.88 14.40 -8.48
CA GLY A 382 6.62 15.36 -9.31
C GLY A 382 5.89 15.92 -10.53
N LEU A 383 4.55 16.10 -10.56
CA LEU A 383 3.90 17.10 -11.43
C LEU A 383 3.40 18.27 -10.55
N ASN A 384 4.07 19.44 -10.68
CA ASN A 384 3.77 20.79 -10.15
C ASN A 384 3.64 20.99 -8.60
N LEU A 385 3.97 22.14 -7.98
CA LEU A 385 3.68 23.52 -8.38
C LEU A 385 4.84 24.54 -8.28
N SER A 386 4.83 25.39 -9.31
CA SER A 386 5.52 26.66 -9.49
C SER A 386 5.33 27.69 -8.36
N LYS A 387 6.45 28.31 -7.98
CA LYS A 387 6.67 29.63 -7.36
C LYS A 387 5.68 30.07 -6.27
N LEU A 388 6.16 29.99 -5.04
CA LEU A 388 5.74 30.80 -3.89
C LEU A 388 5.40 32.24 -4.35
N ARG A 389 4.12 32.62 -4.30
CA ARG A 389 3.70 34.03 -4.25
C ARG A 389 3.33 34.38 -2.82
N LEU A 390 4.30 34.24 -1.91
CA LEU A 390 4.24 35.00 -0.68
C LEU A 390 4.74 36.39 -1.04
N GLU A 391 3.80 37.29 -1.36
CA GLU A 391 4.09 38.72 -1.38
C GLU A 391 4.44 39.15 0.05
N THR A 392 5.70 38.95 0.46
CA THR A 392 6.25 39.76 1.54
C THR A 392 6.29 41.17 0.98
N ARG A 393 5.51 42.09 1.55
CA ARG A 393 5.47 43.49 1.10
C ARG A 393 6.83 44.20 1.12
N GLU A 394 7.93 43.58 1.55
CA GLU A 394 9.21 44.26 1.81
C GLU A 394 10.49 43.40 1.65
N GLY A 395 10.48 42.26 0.95
CA GLY A 395 11.72 41.51 0.70
C GLY A 395 12.43 40.96 1.95
N LYS A 396 11.68 40.65 3.01
CA LYS A 396 12.16 39.99 4.24
C LYS A 396 12.17 38.46 4.08
N GLU A 397 13.05 37.79 4.84
CA GLU A 397 13.07 36.32 4.99
C GLU A 397 11.68 35.79 5.40
N LEU A 398 11.36 34.57 4.94
CA LEU A 398 10.10 33.90 5.25
C LEU A 398 9.98 33.70 6.78
N ASN A 399 8.99 34.35 7.41
CA ASN A 399 8.62 34.03 8.78
C ASN A 399 7.60 32.88 8.76
N LEU A 400 8.04 31.69 9.16
CA LEU A 400 7.20 30.50 9.16
C LEU A 400 5.98 30.63 10.09
N SER A 401 6.15 31.18 11.30
CA SER A 401 5.04 31.33 12.26
C SER A 401 3.94 32.23 11.72
N GLU A 402 4.32 33.37 11.13
CA GLU A 402 3.37 34.31 10.51
C GLU A 402 2.68 33.68 9.30
N SER A 403 3.43 32.92 8.49
CA SER A 403 2.89 32.23 7.31
C SER A 403 1.89 31.14 7.69
N LEU A 404 2.21 30.33 8.71
CA LEU A 404 1.32 29.31 9.25
C LEU A 404 0.03 29.93 9.80
N LYS A 405 0.13 31.04 10.54
CA LYS A 405 -1.03 31.75 11.08
C LYS A 405 -1.90 32.35 9.98
N ALA A 406 -1.29 33.03 9.00
CA ALA A 406 -2.01 33.66 7.90
C ALA A 406 -2.76 32.62 7.04
N GLU A 407 -2.12 31.50 6.72
CA GLU A 407 -2.76 30.41 5.99
C GLU A 407 -3.87 29.76 6.82
N ASN A 408 -3.67 29.53 8.11
CA ASN A 408 -4.71 29.03 9.01
C ASN A 408 -5.95 29.95 9.02
N ASP A 409 -5.77 31.26 9.13
CA ASP A 409 -6.88 32.21 9.15
C ASP A 409 -7.65 32.24 7.83
N LYS A 410 -6.93 32.11 6.72
CA LYS A 410 -7.51 31.97 5.39
C LYS A 410 -8.34 30.69 5.29
N LEU A 411 -7.81 29.55 5.73
CA LEU A 411 -8.52 28.27 5.69
C LEU A 411 -9.81 28.31 6.52
N ILE A 412 -9.77 28.91 7.72
CA ILE A 412 -10.98 29.11 8.54
C ILE A 412 -12.00 30.00 7.81
N ALA A 413 -11.54 31.06 7.13
CA ALA A 413 -12.42 31.92 6.33
C ALA A 413 -12.99 31.20 5.08
N ASP A 414 -12.31 30.17 4.59
CA ASP A 414 -12.70 29.28 3.50
C ASP A 414 -13.48 28.03 4.02
N ASP A 415 -14.10 28.13 5.21
CA ASP A 415 -14.94 27.11 5.84
C ASP A 415 -14.27 25.77 6.19
N TYR A 416 -12.94 25.76 6.40
CA TYR A 416 -12.26 24.59 6.97
C TYR A 416 -12.58 24.42 8.46
N GLU A 417 -12.68 23.16 8.92
CA GLU A 417 -12.91 22.83 10.32
C GLU A 417 -11.77 23.38 11.21
N VAL A 418 -12.16 24.12 12.25
CA VAL A 418 -11.26 24.98 13.04
C VAL A 418 -10.19 24.20 13.83
N ASN A 419 -10.50 22.99 14.29
CA ASN A 419 -9.57 22.18 15.07
C ASN A 419 -8.47 21.56 14.20
N ILE A 420 -8.67 21.48 12.88
CA ILE A 420 -7.70 20.92 11.94
C ILE A 420 -7.13 21.92 10.92
N ALA A 421 -7.64 23.16 10.86
CA ALA A 421 -7.15 24.19 9.95
C ALA A 421 -5.62 24.44 10.07
N GLY A 422 -5.08 24.33 11.29
CA GLY A 422 -3.64 24.44 11.54
C GLY A 422 -2.81 23.30 10.91
N LEU A 423 -3.37 22.09 10.83
CA LEU A 423 -2.76 20.97 10.13
C LEU A 423 -2.76 21.21 8.62
N PHE A 424 -3.90 21.63 8.05
CA PHE A 424 -3.97 22.00 6.62
C PHE A 424 -3.01 23.13 6.25
N SER A 425 -2.84 24.12 7.13
CA SER A 425 -1.85 25.19 6.95
C SER A 425 -0.43 24.64 6.80
N LEU A 426 -0.02 23.71 7.68
CA LEU A 426 1.27 23.04 7.55
C LEU A 426 1.35 22.22 6.25
N LEU A 427 0.31 21.46 5.89
CA LEU A 427 0.29 20.66 4.67
C LEU A 427 0.41 21.53 3.41
N ASN A 428 -0.29 22.66 3.36
CA ASN A 428 -0.24 23.60 2.24
C ASN A 428 1.14 24.23 2.09
N LEU A 429 1.79 24.59 3.20
CA LEU A 429 3.17 25.08 3.15
C LEU A 429 4.16 23.98 2.75
N MET A 430 4.00 22.76 3.27
CA MET A 430 4.92 21.65 2.98
C MET A 430 4.91 21.21 1.51
N LYS A 431 3.97 21.68 0.67
CA LYS A 431 4.00 21.49 -0.79
C LYS A 431 5.14 22.24 -1.49
N TYR A 432 5.70 23.28 -0.87
CA TYR A 432 6.76 24.07 -1.48
C TYR A 432 8.10 23.32 -1.47
N ASN A 433 8.66 23.12 -2.66
CA ASN A 433 9.95 22.48 -2.82
C ASN A 433 11.07 23.24 -2.08
N GLY A 434 11.91 22.50 -1.37
CA GLY A 434 13.02 23.01 -0.57
C GLY A 434 12.59 23.57 0.79
N LEU A 435 11.29 23.65 1.10
CA LEU A 435 10.82 24.12 2.40
C LEU A 435 11.28 23.15 3.50
N LYS A 436 11.81 23.75 4.56
CA LYS A 436 12.23 23.09 5.79
C LYS A 436 11.39 23.61 6.93
N VAL A 437 10.84 22.69 7.73
CA VAL A 437 10.05 23.03 8.93
C VAL A 437 10.57 22.23 10.10
N GLU A 438 10.99 22.91 11.16
CA GLU A 438 11.40 22.25 12.41
C GLU A 438 10.20 22.13 13.37
N GLY A 439 10.08 21.00 14.07
CA GLY A 439 9.00 20.83 15.06
C GLY A 439 9.05 21.87 16.18
N LYS A 440 10.23 22.41 16.50
CA LYS A 440 10.39 23.53 17.45
C LYS A 440 9.77 24.84 16.93
N GLU A 441 9.82 25.10 15.64
CA GLU A 441 9.20 26.29 15.04
C GLU A 441 7.67 26.16 15.08
N VAL A 442 7.15 24.95 14.86
CA VAL A 442 5.72 24.64 15.03
C VAL A 442 5.32 24.85 16.51
N GLN A 443 6.10 24.34 17.46
CA GLN A 443 5.88 24.59 18.89
C GLN A 443 5.89 26.08 19.25
N SER A 444 6.84 26.86 18.73
CA SER A 444 6.88 28.32 18.93
C SER A 444 5.64 29.02 18.36
N THR A 445 5.16 28.57 17.20
CA THR A 445 3.94 29.09 16.58
C THR A 445 2.71 28.81 17.43
N LEU A 446 2.60 27.57 17.95
CA LEU A 446 1.54 27.20 18.91
C LEU A 446 1.62 28.06 20.17
N ASN A 447 2.80 28.24 20.77
CA ASN A 447 2.94 29.09 21.95
C ASN A 447 2.53 30.55 21.71
N MET A 448 2.71 31.06 20.48
CA MET A 448 2.40 32.45 20.15
C MET A 448 0.91 32.67 19.86
N TYR A 449 0.26 31.74 19.15
CA TYR A 449 -1.10 31.95 18.62
C TYR A 449 -2.14 31.00 19.21
N ASN A 450 -1.74 29.95 19.90
CA ASN A 450 -2.61 29.00 20.60
C ASN A 450 -1.92 28.48 21.90
N PRO A 451 -1.62 29.37 22.87
CA PRO A 451 -0.80 29.03 24.05
C PRO A 451 -1.41 27.92 24.91
N GLU A 452 -2.75 27.78 24.92
CA GLU A 452 -3.46 26.75 25.68
C GLU A 452 -3.22 25.33 25.14
N PHE A 453 -2.81 25.19 23.87
CA PHE A 453 -2.56 23.88 23.23
C PHE A 453 -1.56 23.04 24.01
N ARG A 454 -0.48 23.67 24.49
CA ARG A 454 0.59 22.97 25.23
C ARG A 454 0.09 22.38 26.54
N GLU A 455 -0.80 23.09 27.23
CA GLU A 455 -1.35 22.65 28.52
C GLU A 455 -2.43 21.61 28.31
N LYS A 456 -3.30 21.82 27.33
CA LYS A 456 -4.43 20.93 27.04
C LYS A 456 -4.00 19.61 26.39
N TYR A 457 -3.01 19.65 25.49
CA TYR A 457 -2.59 18.52 24.65
C TYR A 457 -1.09 18.27 24.78
N SER A 458 -0.63 18.11 26.02
CA SER A 458 0.80 18.14 26.34
C SER A 458 1.63 17.04 25.65
N ASP A 459 1.11 15.82 25.55
CA ASP A 459 1.79 14.71 24.89
C ASP A 459 1.99 14.99 23.39
N VAL A 460 0.91 15.34 22.69
CA VAL A 460 0.93 15.72 21.27
C VAL A 460 1.90 16.89 21.04
N TYR A 461 1.86 17.91 21.90
CA TYR A 461 2.79 19.04 21.82
C TYR A 461 4.25 18.58 21.97
N GLN A 462 4.57 17.66 22.90
CA GLN A 462 5.92 17.12 23.03
C GLN A 462 6.33 16.31 21.80
N ASP A 463 5.43 15.49 21.25
CA ASP A 463 5.69 14.67 20.07
C ASP A 463 5.94 15.51 18.80
N ILE A 464 5.23 16.62 18.63
CA ILE A 464 5.54 17.63 17.60
C ILE A 464 7.00 18.11 17.74
N GLY A 465 7.46 18.40 18.98
CA GLY A 465 8.84 18.79 19.23
C GLY A 465 9.89 17.69 19.02
N LYS A 466 9.47 16.42 18.95
CA LYS A 466 10.35 15.30 18.60
C LYS A 466 10.50 15.13 17.09
N ILE A 467 9.63 15.71 16.27
CA ILE A 467 9.88 15.89 14.84
C ILE A 467 10.96 16.96 14.70
N ASN A 468 12.17 16.52 14.37
CA ASN A 468 13.30 17.44 14.27
C ASN A 468 13.18 18.30 13.02
N LEU A 469 12.87 17.70 11.88
CA LEU A 469 12.87 18.38 10.60
C LEU A 469 11.98 17.68 9.58
N LEU A 470 11.13 18.46 8.91
CA LEU A 470 10.43 18.10 7.68
C LEU A 470 11.12 18.80 6.52
N ILE A 471 11.37 18.07 5.43
CA ILE A 471 12.00 18.64 4.21
C ILE A 471 11.23 18.15 3.00
N ASN A 472 10.68 19.06 2.20
CA ASN A 472 10.18 18.72 0.88
C ASN A 472 11.31 18.83 -0.14
N GLU A 473 11.65 17.72 -0.78
CA GLU A 473 12.56 17.68 -1.92
C GLU A 473 11.76 17.20 -3.12
N ASP A 474 11.50 18.10 -4.07
CA ASP A 474 10.76 17.90 -5.32
C ASP A 474 9.43 17.10 -5.17
N GLY A 475 8.65 17.38 -4.12
CA GLY A 475 7.34 16.76 -3.88
C GLY A 475 7.34 15.52 -2.99
N ILE A 476 8.48 15.15 -2.41
CA ILE A 476 8.57 14.10 -1.39
C ILE A 476 9.07 14.71 -0.10
N ILE A 477 8.27 14.56 0.96
CA ILE A 477 8.58 15.08 2.28
C ILE A 477 9.29 13.98 3.09
N SER A 478 10.52 14.26 3.48
CA SER A 478 11.26 13.42 4.41
C SER A 478 11.09 13.92 5.85
N ILE A 479 10.78 13.01 6.76
CA ILE A 479 10.60 13.29 8.19
C ILE A 479 11.83 12.80 8.95
N LYS A 480 12.56 13.72 9.59
CA LYS A 480 13.66 13.40 10.50
C LYS A 480 13.19 13.58 11.92
N THR A 481 13.37 12.56 12.75
CA THR A 481 13.03 12.62 14.16
C THR A 481 14.27 12.89 15.01
N LYS A 482 14.06 13.43 16.21
CA LYS A 482 15.13 13.73 17.17
C LYS A 482 15.90 12.46 17.52
N GLU A 483 17.24 12.53 17.40
CA GLU A 483 18.15 11.40 17.65
C GLU A 483 17.85 10.14 16.82
N GLY A 484 17.06 10.26 15.74
CA GLY A 484 16.64 9.12 14.92
C GLY A 484 15.63 8.18 15.59
N LYS A 485 15.09 8.51 16.77
CA LYS A 485 14.14 7.70 17.51
C LYS A 485 12.72 7.85 16.95
N SER A 486 11.92 6.79 16.99
CA SER A 486 10.51 6.89 16.57
C SER A 486 9.71 7.87 17.45
N VAL A 487 8.71 8.50 16.86
CA VAL A 487 7.73 9.36 17.54
C VAL A 487 6.37 8.68 17.45
N ASN A 488 5.60 8.70 18.52
CA ASN A 488 4.26 8.11 18.55
C ASN A 488 3.22 9.22 18.71
N PHE A 489 2.16 9.20 17.91
CA PHE A 489 0.99 10.03 18.03
C PHE A 489 -0.20 9.10 18.27
N ASP A 490 -0.56 8.87 19.52
CA ASP A 490 -1.47 7.78 19.96
C ASP A 490 -1.07 6.42 19.34
N LYS A 491 -1.90 5.86 18.46
CA LYS A 491 -1.71 4.57 17.77
C LYS A 491 -0.91 4.69 16.47
N MET A 492 -0.41 5.87 16.12
CA MET A 492 0.44 6.07 14.95
C MET A 492 1.90 6.21 15.36
N LYS A 493 2.79 5.50 14.67
CA LYS A 493 4.23 5.56 14.89
C LYS A 493 4.93 6.05 13.64
N VAL A 494 5.75 7.08 13.81
CA VAL A 494 6.57 7.70 12.76
C VAL A 494 8.04 7.39 13.05
N THR A 495 8.71 6.70 12.12
CA THR A 495 10.15 6.41 12.22
C THR A 495 10.99 7.52 11.57
N SER A 496 12.26 7.65 11.98
CA SER A 496 13.15 8.58 11.29
C SER A 496 13.36 8.17 9.85
N ASN A 497 13.46 9.15 8.95
CA ASN A 497 13.51 8.98 7.49
C ASN A 497 12.22 8.45 6.87
N SER A 498 11.08 8.57 7.57
CA SER A 498 9.78 8.36 6.94
C SER A 498 9.63 9.29 5.74
N LYS A 499 8.94 8.82 4.71
CA LYS A 499 8.72 9.56 3.46
C LYS A 499 7.24 9.62 3.17
N VAL A 500 6.76 10.82 2.88
CA VAL A 500 5.35 11.05 2.55
C VAL A 500 5.22 11.96 1.35
N LYS A 501 4.06 11.90 0.71
CA LYS A 501 3.65 12.84 -0.32
C LYS A 501 2.32 13.47 0.09
N ILE A 502 2.16 14.75 -0.20
CA ILE A 502 0.88 15.46 -0.01
C ILE A 502 0.20 15.60 -1.35
N THR A 503 -1.08 15.23 -1.35
CA THR A 503 -2.04 15.38 -2.43
C THR A 503 -3.15 16.30 -1.95
N SER A 504 -3.66 17.16 -2.81
CA SER A 504 -4.82 17.99 -2.50
C SER A 504 -5.82 17.97 -3.63
N PHE A 505 -7.07 18.04 -3.23
CA PHE A 505 -8.20 17.84 -4.13
C PHE A 505 -8.96 19.13 -4.35
N GLU A 506 -9.77 19.17 -5.40
CA GLU A 506 -10.63 20.31 -5.74
C GLU A 506 -11.62 20.64 -4.62
N SER A 507 -12.08 19.63 -3.88
CA SER A 507 -12.94 19.82 -2.71
C SER A 507 -12.29 20.66 -1.61
N GLY A 508 -10.95 20.70 -1.57
CA GLY A 508 -10.14 21.25 -0.50
C GLY A 508 -9.67 20.20 0.52
N ASP A 509 -10.08 18.95 0.38
CA ASP A 509 -9.51 17.82 1.13
C ASP A 509 -8.03 17.61 0.82
N ALA A 510 -7.34 16.91 1.70
CA ALA A 510 -5.94 16.51 1.50
C ALA A 510 -5.73 15.03 1.77
N GLN A 511 -4.75 14.44 1.09
CA GLN A 511 -4.28 13.10 1.36
C GLN A 511 -2.77 13.10 1.54
N ILE A 512 -2.31 12.31 2.50
CA ILE A 512 -0.91 12.05 2.79
C ILE A 512 -0.62 10.61 2.40
N ASP A 513 0.04 10.41 1.25
CA ASP A 513 0.50 9.09 0.83
C ASP A 513 1.77 8.74 1.60
N ILE A 514 1.79 7.56 2.23
CA ILE A 514 2.88 7.13 3.09
C ILE A 514 3.82 6.23 2.30
N LEU A 515 4.90 6.79 1.78
CA LEU A 515 5.86 6.04 0.96
C LEU A 515 6.75 5.11 1.81
N SER A 516 6.94 5.43 3.09
CA SER A 516 7.58 4.53 4.06
C SER A 516 7.57 5.09 5.49
N GLY A 517 7.72 4.19 6.46
CA GLY A 517 8.19 4.51 7.81
C GLY A 517 7.11 4.92 8.80
N ILE A 518 5.83 4.89 8.40
CA ILE A 518 4.70 5.21 9.26
C ILE A 518 3.76 4.01 9.36
N THR A 519 3.43 3.65 10.60
CA THR A 519 2.61 2.47 10.93
C THR A 519 1.50 2.83 11.91
N ALA A 520 0.34 2.17 11.83
CA ALA A 520 -0.76 2.28 12.78
C ALA A 520 -0.94 0.97 13.55
N GLY A 521 -1.27 1.05 14.84
CA GLY A 521 -1.58 -0.13 15.65
C GLY A 521 -1.49 0.07 17.14
N LYS A 522 -1.61 -1.02 17.89
CA LYS A 522 -1.58 -1.02 19.36
C LYS A 522 -0.75 -2.20 19.86
N PHE A 523 -0.03 -1.99 20.96
CA PHE A 523 0.83 -3.00 21.59
C PHE A 523 1.86 -3.57 20.60
N PHE A 524 1.76 -4.85 20.26
CA PHE A 524 2.71 -5.57 19.40
C PHE A 524 2.21 -5.73 17.96
N ILE A 525 1.03 -5.20 17.63
CA ILE A 525 0.42 -5.29 16.30
C ILE A 525 0.57 -3.92 15.65
N TRP A 526 1.31 -3.86 14.55
CA TRP A 526 1.56 -2.66 13.77
C TRP A 526 1.41 -2.96 12.28
N PHE A 527 0.59 -2.16 11.61
CA PHE A 527 0.33 -2.24 10.18
C PHE A 527 0.96 -1.05 9.48
N ASP A 528 1.49 -1.25 8.28
CA ASP A 528 1.95 -0.14 7.45
C ASP A 528 0.73 0.70 7.05
N ILE A 529 0.84 2.02 7.14
CA ILE A 529 -0.20 2.93 6.63
C ILE A 529 0.07 3.14 5.13
N ASN A 530 -0.97 3.07 4.30
CA ASN A 530 -0.89 3.36 2.87
C ASN A 530 -1.14 4.86 2.64
N PHE A 531 -2.21 5.41 3.21
CA PHE A 531 -2.47 6.85 3.17
C PHE A 531 -3.32 7.31 4.35
N VAL A 532 -3.27 8.62 4.61
CA VAL A 532 -4.20 9.32 5.50
C VAL A 532 -4.90 10.41 4.71
N LYS A 533 -6.21 10.29 4.52
CA LYS A 533 -7.05 11.33 3.91
C LYS A 533 -7.69 12.17 5.03
N ILE A 534 -7.72 13.48 4.86
CA ILE A 534 -8.21 14.45 5.83
C ILE A 534 -9.32 15.26 5.17
N PHE A 535 -10.50 15.25 5.78
CA PHE A 535 -11.69 15.92 5.27
C PHE A 535 -11.79 17.34 5.82
N LYS A 536 -11.85 18.35 4.94
CA LYS A 536 -11.82 19.75 5.36
C LYS A 536 -13.05 20.15 6.20
N GLU A 537 -14.20 19.56 5.90
CA GLU A 537 -15.48 19.98 6.46
C GLU A 537 -15.73 19.39 7.85
N THR A 538 -15.37 18.12 8.05
CA THR A 538 -15.68 17.40 9.31
C THR A 538 -14.52 17.38 10.28
N GLY A 539 -13.28 17.54 9.81
CA GLY A 539 -12.10 17.34 10.64
C GLY A 539 -11.64 15.88 10.74
N ASP A 540 -12.38 14.95 10.12
CA ASP A 540 -12.10 13.53 10.22
C ASP A 540 -10.90 13.12 9.35
N MET A 541 -10.24 12.05 9.76
CA MET A 541 -9.17 11.41 9.03
C MET A 541 -9.54 9.96 8.69
N LEU A 542 -9.53 9.62 7.40
CA LEU A 542 -9.62 8.26 6.91
C LEU A 542 -8.21 7.70 6.76
N ILE A 543 -7.88 6.70 7.56
CA ILE A 543 -6.61 5.97 7.50
C ILE A 543 -6.82 4.67 6.74
N ASP A 544 -6.05 4.46 5.68
CA ASP A 544 -5.95 3.21 4.94
C ASP A 544 -4.65 2.52 5.31
N PHE A 545 -4.71 1.25 5.72
CA PHE A 545 -3.56 0.52 6.23
C PHE A 545 -3.61 -0.96 5.84
N ASP A 546 -2.43 -1.56 5.91
CA ASP A 546 -2.17 -2.96 5.55
C ASP A 546 -2.46 -3.26 4.08
N THR A 547 -2.12 -4.48 3.68
CA THR A 547 -2.13 -4.99 2.32
C THR A 547 -3.52 -5.34 1.79
N ASP A 548 -4.54 -5.31 2.65
CA ASP A 548 -5.97 -5.45 2.28
C ASP A 548 -6.69 -4.11 2.15
N HIS A 549 -6.00 -2.98 2.32
CA HIS A 549 -6.62 -1.65 2.33
C HIS A 549 -7.75 -1.53 3.36
N SER A 550 -7.53 -2.11 4.55
CA SER A 550 -8.40 -1.88 5.70
C SER A 550 -8.47 -0.38 6.00
N GLN A 551 -9.68 0.12 6.26
CA GLN A 551 -9.90 1.54 6.48
C GLN A 551 -10.51 1.83 7.84
N LYS A 552 -10.09 2.95 8.45
CA LYS A 552 -10.63 3.45 9.71
C LYS A 552 -10.77 4.97 9.67
N VAL A 553 -11.95 5.46 10.03
CA VAL A 553 -12.17 6.88 10.27
C VAL A 553 -11.85 7.20 11.73
N ILE A 554 -11.09 8.26 11.96
CA ILE A 554 -10.83 8.82 13.28
C ILE A 554 -11.12 10.32 13.25
N ASN A 555 -11.68 10.84 14.34
CA ASN A 555 -11.87 12.26 14.53
C ASN A 555 -10.67 12.83 15.27
N LEU A 556 -9.95 13.81 14.69
CA LEU A 556 -8.73 14.33 15.33
C LEU A 556 -9.00 14.87 16.74
N LYS A 557 -10.14 15.54 16.92
CA LYS A 557 -10.50 16.16 18.19
C LYS A 557 -10.85 15.10 19.24
N GLU A 558 -11.73 14.16 18.92
CA GLU A 558 -12.23 13.16 19.89
C GLU A 558 -11.26 11.98 20.11
N ASP A 559 -10.50 11.56 19.08
CA ASP A 559 -9.68 10.34 19.15
C ASP A 559 -8.19 10.61 19.42
N ILE A 560 -7.69 11.82 19.14
CA ILE A 560 -6.25 12.16 19.28
C ILE A 560 -6.01 13.28 20.29
N LEU A 561 -6.89 14.28 20.33
CA LEU A 561 -6.70 15.46 21.19
C LEU A 561 -7.45 15.36 22.52
N GLU A 562 -8.53 14.58 22.64
CA GLU A 562 -9.18 14.26 23.92
C GLU A 562 -8.48 13.12 24.66
#